data_AF-A0A087NDD4-F1
#
_entry.id   AF-A0A087NDD4-F1
#
_cell.length_a   1.000
_cell.length_b   1.000
_cell.length_c   1.000
_cell.angle_alpha   90.00
_cell.angle_beta   90.00
_cell.angle_gamma   90.00
#
_symmetry.space_group_name_H-M   'P 1'
#
loop_
_entity.id
_entity.type
_entity.pdbx_description
1 polymer ?
#
loop_
_entity_poly.entity_id
_entity_poly.type
_entity_poly.pdbx_seq_one_letter_code
_entity_poly.pdbx_strand_id
1 'polypeptide(L)' 'MAARIVRLEQAAQKASLLMIYRGVFADGETYDPGNTTTYGGSLWHCNEATKERPGDASKAWTLCVKRGRDGKDLRL' A
#
# COMPACT_ATOMS: atom_id res chain seq x y z
N MET A 1 -22.93 21.51 6.24
CA MET A 1 -22.32 21.41 4.89
C MET A 1 -21.00 20.62 4.89
N ALA A 2 -20.08 20.84 5.84
CA ALA A 2 -18.78 20.16 5.93
C ALA A 2 -18.83 18.61 5.97
N ALA A 3 -19.77 18.01 6.70
CA ALA A 3 -19.87 16.54 6.85
C ALA A 3 -20.22 15.79 5.54
N ARG A 4 -20.74 16.49 4.52
CA ARG A 4 -21.08 15.90 3.22
C ARG A 4 -19.86 15.80 2.29
N ILE A 5 -18.89 16.71 2.42
CA ILE A 5 -17.65 16.71 1.62
C ILE A 5 -16.74 15.57 2.09
N VAL A 6 -16.54 15.43 3.40
CA VAL A 6 -15.69 14.37 3.99
C VAL A 6 -16.17 12.95 3.61
N ARG A 7 -17.49 12.73 3.54
CA ARG A 7 -18.04 11.41 3.14
C ARG A 7 -17.75 11.06 1.68
N LEU A 8 -17.67 12.04 0.78
CA LEU A 8 -17.39 11.81 -0.63
C LEU A 8 -15.92 11.46 -0.86
N GLU A 9 -15.00 12.09 -0.11
CA GLU A 9 -13.57 11.76 -0.14
C GLU A 9 -13.31 10.31 0.31
N GLN A 10 -13.97 9.88 1.40
CA GLN A 10 -13.85 8.49 1.89
C GLN A 10 -14.42 7.45 0.91
N ALA A 11 -15.45 7.80 0.14
CA ALA A 11 -16.06 6.89 -0.83
C ALA A 11 -15.18 6.72 -2.08
N ALA A 12 -14.54 7.80 -2.55
CA ALA A 12 -13.61 7.75 -3.68
C ALA A 12 -12.39 6.85 -3.39
N GLN A 13 -11.93 6.82 -2.14
CA GLN A 13 -10.78 6.00 -1.72
C GLN A 13 -11.08 4.49 -1.73
N LYS A 14 -12.33 4.08 -1.43
CA LYS A 14 -12.73 2.67 -1.27
C LYS A 14 -12.82 1.87 -2.58
N ALA A 15 -12.95 2.56 -3.71
CA ALA A 15 -13.08 1.94 -5.04
C ALA A 15 -12.28 2.76 -6.06
N SER A 16 -11.01 3.01 -5.72
CA SER A 16 -10.11 3.80 -6.54
C SER A 16 -9.56 2.97 -7.70
N LEU A 17 -9.84 3.38 -8.94
CA LEU A 17 -9.11 2.92 -10.13
C LEU A 17 -7.68 3.50 -10.20
N LEU A 18 -7.35 4.45 -9.32
CA LEU A 18 -6.06 5.12 -9.27
C LEU A 18 -5.13 4.42 -8.27
N MET A 19 -3.84 4.35 -8.61
CA MET A 19 -2.79 3.95 -7.67
C MET A 19 -2.47 5.12 -6.74
N ILE A 20 -2.92 5.03 -5.48
CA ILE A 20 -2.67 6.07 -4.47
C ILE A 20 -1.55 5.61 -3.55
N TYR A 21 -0.43 6.32 -3.54
CA TYR A 21 0.68 6.01 -2.63
C TYR A 21 0.40 6.53 -1.21
N ARG A 22 0.48 5.63 -0.23
CA ARG A 22 0.14 5.85 1.18
C ARG A 22 1.36 5.91 2.10
N GLY A 23 2.57 5.87 1.56
CA GLY A 23 3.81 5.93 2.35
C GLY A 23 4.37 4.55 2.71
N VAL A 24 4.99 4.44 3.88
CA VAL A 24 5.49 3.18 4.45
C VAL A 24 4.36 2.52 5.23
N PHE A 25 4.22 1.20 5.11
CA PHE A 25 3.20 0.45 5.83
C PHE A 25 3.27 0.70 7.34
N ALA A 26 2.11 0.94 7.96
CA ALA A 26 1.95 1.10 9.39
C ALA A 26 0.94 0.08 9.95
N ASP A 27 1.32 -0.62 11.02
CA ASP A 27 0.42 -1.57 11.69
C ASP A 27 -0.84 -0.88 12.22
N GLY A 28 -2.00 -1.48 11.97
CA GLY A 28 -3.30 -1.00 12.43
C GLY A 28 -3.99 0.00 11.48
N GLU A 29 -3.29 0.55 10.49
CA GLU A 29 -3.87 1.37 9.43
C GLU A 29 -4.68 0.50 8.45
N THR A 30 -5.81 1.02 7.98
CA THR A 30 -6.59 0.39 6.91
C THR A 30 -6.12 0.90 5.55
N TYR A 31 -5.80 -0.04 4.66
CA TYR A 31 -5.55 0.23 3.25
C TYR A 31 -6.75 -0.23 2.45
N ASP A 32 -7.18 0.57 1.49
CA ASP A 32 -8.30 0.28 0.59
C ASP A 32 -7.80 -0.18 -0.80
N PRO A 33 -8.64 -0.84 -1.61
CA PRO A 33 -8.29 -1.20 -2.99
C PRO A 33 -7.70 -0.02 -3.78
N GLY A 34 -6.64 -0.28 -4.55
CA GLY A 34 -5.91 0.74 -5.31
C GLY A 34 -4.84 1.50 -4.50
N ASN A 35 -4.82 1.32 -3.17
CA ASN A 35 -3.75 1.90 -2.36
C ASN A 35 -2.43 1.17 -2.64
N THR A 36 -1.32 1.91 -2.55
CA THR A 36 0.02 1.35 -2.61
C THR A 36 0.85 1.81 -1.42
N THR A 37 1.75 0.96 -0.96
CA THR A 37 2.61 1.24 0.20
C THR A 37 3.96 0.58 0.04
N THR A 38 4.97 1.07 0.77
CA THR A 38 6.28 0.43 0.85
C THR A 38 6.38 -0.44 2.10
N TYR A 39 6.87 -1.67 1.95
CA TYR A 39 7.13 -2.59 3.07
C TYR A 39 8.24 -3.57 2.70
N GLY A 40 9.18 -3.79 3.62
CA GLY A 40 10.34 -4.65 3.39
C GLY A 40 11.22 -4.20 2.20
N GLY A 41 11.26 -2.89 1.93
CA GLY A 41 11.97 -2.28 0.79
C GLY A 41 11.30 -2.48 -0.58
N SER A 42 10.08 -3.03 -0.62
CA SER A 42 9.33 -3.31 -1.86
C SER A 42 8.06 -2.46 -1.93
N LEU A 43 7.55 -2.20 -3.14
CA LEU A 43 6.26 -1.54 -3.36
C LEU A 43 5.16 -2.60 -3.51
N TRP A 44 4.04 -2.40 -2.82
CA TRP A 44 2.90 -3.30 -2.80
C TRP A 44 1.62 -2.57 -3.20
N HIS A 45 0.72 -3.27 -3.90
CA HIS A 45 -0.63 -2.83 -4.22
C HIS A 45 -1.66 -3.59 -3.40
N CYS A 46 -2.62 -2.86 -2.86
CA CYS A 46 -3.74 -3.39 -2.08
C CYS A 46 -4.91 -3.71 -3.02
N ASN A 47 -5.28 -4.99 -3.09
CA ASN A 47 -6.38 -5.50 -3.91
C ASN A 47 -7.73 -5.42 -3.18
N GLU A 48 -7.70 -5.54 -1.86
CA GLU A 48 -8.88 -5.66 -1.00
C GLU A 48 -8.66 -4.89 0.30
N ALA A 49 -9.71 -4.28 0.86
CA ALA A 49 -9.59 -3.50 2.08
C ALA A 49 -9.03 -4.34 3.23
N THR A 50 -7.89 -3.94 3.81
CA THR A 50 -7.16 -4.76 4.77
C THR A 50 -6.36 -3.93 5.77
N LYS A 51 -6.04 -4.57 6.90
CA LYS A 51 -5.01 -4.14 7.86
C LYS A 51 -3.83 -5.11 7.94
N GLU A 52 -3.89 -6.19 7.15
CA GLU A 52 -2.84 -7.20 7.11
C GLU A 52 -1.55 -6.59 6.57
N ARG A 53 -0.41 -7.06 7.08
CA ARG A 53 0.90 -6.66 6.57
C ARG A 53 1.08 -7.16 5.13
N PRO A 54 1.69 -6.38 4.23
CA PRO A 54 2.06 -6.85 2.90
C PRO A 54 2.99 -8.06 2.95
N GLY A 55 2.76 -9.02 2.06
CA GLY A 55 3.56 -10.23 1.94
C GLY A 55 2.86 -11.28 1.08
N ASP A 56 3.64 -12.25 0.61
CA ASP A 56 3.17 -13.27 -0.36
C ASP A 56 2.06 -14.19 0.19
N ALA A 57 1.90 -14.26 1.51
CA ALA A 57 0.84 -15.04 2.16
C ALA A 57 -0.51 -14.30 2.20
N SER A 58 -0.54 -12.97 2.00
CA SER A 58 -1.78 -12.21 2.04
C SER A 58 -2.40 -12.12 0.64
N LYS A 59 -3.70 -12.41 0.54
CA LYS A 59 -4.47 -12.27 -0.71
C LYS A 59 -4.78 -10.80 -1.03
N ALA A 60 -4.78 -9.95 -0.01
CA ALA A 60 -5.08 -8.54 -0.14
C ALA A 60 -3.93 -7.74 -0.77
N TRP A 61 -2.74 -8.32 -0.90
CA TRP A 61 -1.56 -7.63 -1.41
C TRP A 61 -1.00 -8.29 -2.67
N THR A 62 -0.53 -7.46 -3.60
CA THR A 62 0.27 -7.91 -4.74
C THR A 62 1.57 -7.11 -4.77
N LEU A 63 2.68 -7.80 -4.95
CA LEU A 63 3.98 -7.18 -5.11
C LEU A 63 4.04 -6.43 -6.46
N CYS A 64 4.20 -5.11 -6.43
CA CYS A 64 4.36 -4.30 -7.64
C CYS A 64 5.82 -4.17 -8.06
N VAL A 65 6.70 -3.90 -7.09
CA VAL A 65 8.13 -3.72 -7.33
C VAL A 65 8.91 -4.41 -6.23
N LYS A 66 9.71 -5.41 -6.60
CA LYS A 66 10.61 -6.11 -5.67
C LYS A 66 11.80 -5.23 -5.30
N ARG A 67 12.16 -5.22 -4.02
CA ARG A 67 13.44 -4.65 -3.57
C ARG A 67 14.62 -5.27 -4.32
N GLY A 68 15.63 -4.45 -4.63
CA GLY A 68 16.89 -4.91 -5.20
C GLY A 68 17.66 -5.84 -4.25
N ARG A 69 18.71 -6.49 -4.78
CA ARG A 69 19.69 -7.18 -3.93
C ARG A 69 20.58 -6.14 -3.25
N ASP A 70 20.99 -6.43 -2.03
CA ASP A 70 21.94 -5.59 -1.31
C ASP A 70 23.24 -5.51 -2.13
N GLY A 71 23.83 -4.31 -2.14
CA GLY A 71 25.12 -4.08 -2.79
C GLY A 71 26.22 -4.93 -2.14
N LYS A 72 27.27 -5.25 -2.90
CA LYS A 72 28.47 -5.89 -2.34
C LYS A 72 29.40 -4.83 -1.78
N ASP A 73 30.05 -5.14 -0.66
CA ASP A 73 31.15 -4.32 -0.16
C ASP A 73 32.28 -4.29 -1.20
N LEU A 74 32.70 -3.08 -1.55
CA LEU A 74 33.89 -2.87 -2.37
C LEU A 74 35.12 -3.04 -1.47
N ARG A 75 35.79 -4.19 -1.56
CA ARG A 75 37.14 -4.36 -1.00
C ARG A 75 38.13 -3.79 -2.01
N LEU A 76 38.56 -2.55 -1.80
CA LEU A 76 39.76 -1.96 -2.42
C LEU A 76 40.96 -2.16 -1.49
#